data_AF-A0A165DLS4-F1
#
_entry.id   AF-A0A165DLS4-F1
#
_cell.length_a   1.000
_cell.length_b   1.000
_cell.length_c   1.000
_cell.angle_alpha   90.00
_cell.angle_beta   90.00
_cell.angle_gamma   90.00
#
_symmetry.space_group_name_H-M   'P 1'
#
loop_
_entity.id
_entity.type
_entity.pdbx_description
1 polymer ?
#
loop_
_entity_poly.entity_id
_entity_poly.type
_entity_poly.pdbx_seq_one_letter_code
_entity_poly.pdbx_strand_id
1 'polypeptide(L)'
;IDCEGDNLGCEGGRLSLISIGTPDAGYIFLFDVLALSTDELRPIIDILADTNILKVVWDGRMDSIEFLREFGISLGRVLDLQIVDLVSRQWRVGESAESRMERPLDPLHRVRHLDTFGIHGLGGLKGALQEHGIYGIGALGCLVRHTVSHMVNPEKTQGKKSNVDHTQWLTRPLPLQYTAYAAEDIWILSKVFEVFHARAYFRSLELEIQSQRYVNMHRGVPPQSGDIYRSSNLLPMEIIEAPVARNSSRVCEGCHRVLGDACF
;
A
#
# COMPACT_ATOMS: atom_id res chain seq x y z
N ILE A 1 1.62 -2.00 8.48
CA ILE A 1 0.18 -1.78 8.71
C ILE A 1 -0.52 -1.89 7.37
N ASP A 2 -1.78 -2.29 7.39
CA ASP A 2 -2.63 -2.41 6.20
C ASP A 2 -4.09 -2.33 6.63
N CYS A 3 -4.97 -1.82 5.78
CA CYS A 3 -6.37 -1.59 6.10
C CYS A 3 -7.29 -2.24 5.08
N GLU A 4 -8.46 -2.69 5.56
CA GLU A 4 -9.48 -3.29 4.72
C GLU A 4 -10.84 -2.64 4.96
N GLY A 5 -11.64 -2.55 3.91
CA GLY A 5 -12.91 -1.83 3.97
C GLY A 5 -13.68 -1.84 2.65
N ASP A 6 -14.82 -1.18 2.67
CA ASP A 6 -15.61 -0.95 1.46
C ASP A 6 -15.20 0.39 0.83
N ASN A 7 -14.85 0.36 -0.46
CA ASN A 7 -14.40 1.54 -1.22
C ASN A 7 -13.32 2.37 -0.48
N LEU A 8 -12.32 1.69 0.09
CA LEU A 8 -11.30 2.28 0.94
C LEU A 8 -10.61 3.49 0.28
N GLY A 9 -10.48 4.58 1.02
CA GLY A 9 -9.86 5.84 0.59
C GLY A 9 -10.69 6.67 -0.41
N CYS A 10 -11.78 6.13 -0.96
CA CYS A 10 -12.69 6.91 -1.80
C CYS A 10 -13.64 7.77 -0.97
N GLU A 11 -14.26 8.77 -1.60
CA GLU A 11 -15.40 9.50 -1.05
C GLU A 11 -16.52 8.51 -0.66
N GLY A 12 -16.97 8.56 0.60
CA GLY A 12 -17.97 7.62 1.14
C GLY A 12 -17.47 6.22 1.51
N GLY A 13 -16.17 5.95 1.37
CA GLY A 13 -15.56 4.69 1.81
C GLY A 13 -15.71 4.43 3.32
N ARG A 14 -15.53 3.18 3.71
CA ARG A 14 -15.70 2.73 5.10
C ARG A 14 -14.58 1.77 5.51
N LEU A 15 -13.81 2.17 6.51
CA LEU A 15 -12.84 1.32 7.18
C LEU A 15 -13.54 0.20 7.96
N SER A 16 -13.05 -1.03 7.83
CA SER A 16 -13.62 -2.21 8.49
C SER A 16 -12.62 -2.90 9.41
N LEU A 17 -11.36 -3.00 8.98
CA LEU A 17 -10.32 -3.73 9.69
C LEU A 17 -9.01 -2.97 9.61
N ILE A 18 -8.27 -2.93 10.72
CA ILE A 18 -6.88 -2.47 10.76
C ILE A 18 -5.99 -3.67 11.09
N SER A 19 -4.98 -3.89 10.28
CA SER A 19 -4.01 -4.98 10.44
C SER A 19 -2.65 -4.41 10.84
N ILE A 20 -2.06 -4.92 11.92
CA ILE A 20 -0.78 -4.45 12.46
C ILE A 20 0.09 -5.66 12.81
N GLY A 21 1.31 -5.67 12.28
CA GLY A 21 2.33 -6.66 12.62
C GLY A 21 3.46 -6.06 13.44
N THR A 22 4.11 -6.88 14.26
CA THR A 22 5.46 -6.58 14.75
C THR A 22 6.46 -6.49 13.59
N PRO A 23 7.66 -5.91 13.77
CA PRO A 23 8.62 -5.72 12.67
C PRO A 23 8.95 -6.98 11.85
N ASP A 24 8.95 -8.14 12.50
CA ASP A 24 9.19 -9.47 11.90
C ASP A 24 7.91 -10.24 11.54
N ALA A 25 6.75 -9.61 11.73
CA ALA A 25 5.43 -10.23 11.69
C ALA A 25 5.31 -11.49 12.59
N GLY A 26 6.09 -11.57 13.67
CA GLY A 26 5.99 -12.62 14.69
C GLY A 26 4.64 -12.61 15.41
N TYR A 27 4.04 -11.42 15.54
CA TYR A 27 2.63 -11.25 15.92
C TYR A 27 1.92 -10.35 14.91
N ILE A 28 0.69 -10.74 14.55
CA ILE A 28 -0.20 -9.98 13.69
C ILE A 28 -1.53 -9.82 14.41
N PHE A 29 -1.94 -8.57 14.57
CA PHE A 29 -3.17 -8.17 15.23
C PHE A 29 -4.15 -7.63 14.20
N LEU A 30 -5.40 -8.09 14.29
CA LEU A 30 -6.50 -7.62 13.46
C LEU A 30 -7.50 -6.92 14.38
N PHE A 31 -7.71 -5.62 14.16
CA PHE A 31 -8.63 -4.80 14.94
C PHE A 31 -9.92 -4.57 14.14
N ASP A 32 -11.04 -5.08 14.67
CA ASP A 32 -12.35 -4.92 14.08
C ASP A 32 -12.92 -3.53 14.38
N VAL A 33 -12.80 -2.62 13.41
CA VAL A 33 -13.22 -1.22 13.55
C VAL A 33 -14.75 -1.10 13.67
N LEU A 34 -15.50 -2.09 13.17
CA LEU A 34 -16.96 -2.07 13.28
C LEU A 34 -17.45 -2.54 14.66
N ALA A 35 -16.64 -3.31 15.39
CA ALA A 35 -16.99 -3.84 16.69
C ALA A 35 -16.44 -3.01 17.86
N LEU A 36 -15.30 -2.35 17.67
CA LEU A 36 -14.60 -1.58 18.70
C LEU A 36 -14.99 -0.10 18.62
N SER A 37 -15.22 0.51 19.78
CA SER A 37 -15.36 1.96 19.87
C SER A 37 -14.04 2.69 19.64
N THR A 38 -14.11 3.99 19.31
CA THR A 38 -12.92 4.84 19.17
C THR A 38 -12.07 4.88 20.45
N ASP A 39 -12.70 4.81 21.63
CA ASP A 39 -11.98 4.79 22.91
C ASP A 39 -11.22 3.47 23.12
N GLU A 40 -11.80 2.34 22.70
CA GLU A 40 -11.11 1.04 22.73
C GLU A 40 -9.96 0.97 21.71
N LEU A 41 -10.11 1.65 20.57
CA LEU A 41 -9.06 1.78 19.55
C LEU A 41 -8.00 2.84 19.90
N ARG A 42 -8.25 3.71 20.88
CA ARG A 42 -7.37 4.85 21.22
C ARG A 42 -5.89 4.47 21.35
N PRO A 43 -5.50 3.37 22.05
CA PRO A 43 -4.09 3.00 22.16
C PRO A 43 -3.42 2.76 20.80
N ILE A 44 -4.15 2.20 19.84
CA ILE A 44 -3.65 1.95 18.48
C ILE A 44 -3.62 3.24 17.67
N ILE A 45 -4.66 4.06 17.78
CA ILE A 45 -4.73 5.39 17.14
C ILE A 45 -3.53 6.25 17.58
N ASP A 46 -3.20 6.24 18.87
CA ASP A 46 -2.06 6.99 19.41
C ASP A 46 -0.72 6.49 18.85
N ILE A 47 -0.54 5.17 18.72
CA ILE A 47 0.64 4.56 18.07
C ILE A 47 0.75 4.97 16.59
N LEU A 48 -0.37 4.97 15.86
CA LEU A 48 -0.43 5.34 14.44
C LEU A 48 -0.08 6.82 14.24
N ALA A 49 -0.51 7.69 15.17
CA ALA A 49 -0.22 9.12 15.14
C ALA A 49 1.20 9.48 15.63
N ASP A 50 1.84 8.65 16.46
CA ASP A 50 3.14 8.94 17.07
C ASP A 50 4.25 9.12 16.02
N THR A 51 4.96 10.24 16.07
CA THR A 51 6.09 10.54 15.17
C THR A 51 7.39 9.82 15.56
N ASN A 52 7.45 9.23 16.75
CA ASN A 52 8.60 8.45 17.21
C ASN A 52 8.53 6.98 16.76
N ILE A 53 7.33 6.50 16.41
CA ILE A 53 7.10 5.13 15.94
C ILE A 53 7.03 5.11 14.41
N LEU A 54 7.91 4.33 13.78
CA LEU A 54 7.89 4.15 12.32
C LEU A 54 6.77 3.18 11.92
N LYS A 55 5.87 3.62 11.04
CA LYS A 55 4.87 2.76 10.40
C LYS A 55 5.37 2.37 9.01
N VAL A 56 5.49 1.07 8.78
CA VAL A 56 5.79 0.52 7.46
C VAL A 56 4.47 0.18 6.76
N VAL A 57 4.31 0.65 5.51
CA VAL A 57 3.13 0.43 4.66
C VAL A 57 3.55 0.01 3.26
N TRP A 58 2.60 -0.52 2.48
CA TRP A 58 2.70 -0.59 1.04
C TRP A 58 1.52 0.17 0.44
N ASP A 59 1.80 1.28 -0.24
CA ASP A 59 0.75 2.14 -0.78
C ASP A 59 -0.26 2.65 0.26
N GLY A 60 0.24 3.37 1.28
CA GLY A 60 -0.57 3.85 2.40
C GLY A 60 -1.51 5.02 2.08
N ARG A 61 -1.71 5.37 0.79
CA ARG A 61 -2.49 6.54 0.37
C ARG A 61 -3.95 6.46 0.79
N MET A 62 -4.56 5.28 0.64
CA MET A 62 -5.98 5.10 0.97
C MET A 62 -6.16 4.94 2.47
N ASP A 63 -5.25 4.23 3.14
CA ASP A 63 -5.23 4.08 4.60
C ASP A 63 -5.18 5.43 5.31
N SER A 64 -4.35 6.37 4.80
CA SER A 64 -4.21 7.69 5.42
C SER A 64 -5.48 8.52 5.38
N ILE A 65 -6.25 8.39 4.29
CA ILE A 65 -7.56 9.03 4.14
C ILE A 65 -8.53 8.46 5.17
N GLU A 66 -8.54 7.14 5.35
CA GLU A 66 -9.40 6.47 6.32
C GLU A 66 -9.05 6.88 7.75
N PHE A 67 -7.78 6.90 8.13
CA PHE A 67 -7.38 7.31 9.47
C PHE A 67 -7.75 8.77 9.77
N LEU A 68 -7.63 9.66 8.78
CA LEU A 68 -8.07 11.03 8.92
C LEU A 68 -9.58 11.14 9.04
N ARG A 69 -10.33 10.40 8.23
CA ARG A 69 -11.79 10.44 8.22
C ARG A 69 -12.40 9.83 9.48
N GLU A 70 -11.94 8.64 9.86
CA GLU A 70 -12.54 7.85 10.94
C GLU A 70 -12.08 8.33 12.32
N PHE A 71 -10.80 8.73 12.45
CA PHE A 71 -10.20 9.03 13.76
C PHE A 71 -9.65 10.46 13.87
N GLY A 72 -9.68 11.24 12.80
CA GLY A 72 -9.15 12.61 12.81
C GLY A 72 -7.63 12.69 12.90
N ILE A 73 -6.90 11.58 12.68
CA ILE A 73 -5.44 11.54 12.80
C ILE A 73 -4.74 11.50 11.44
N SER A 74 -3.49 11.92 11.44
CA SER A 74 -2.55 11.60 10.36
C SER A 74 -1.63 10.50 10.83
N LEU A 75 -1.20 9.61 9.93
CA LEU A 75 -0.06 8.77 10.21
C LEU A 75 1.13 9.67 10.55
N GLY A 76 1.78 9.40 11.69
CA GLY A 76 2.98 10.09 12.12
C GLY A 76 4.16 9.74 11.20
N ARG A 77 5.23 9.15 11.74
CA ARG A 77 6.37 8.74 10.92
C ARG A 77 6.06 7.49 10.06
N VAL A 78 6.15 7.60 8.73
CA VAL A 78 5.80 6.53 7.78
C VAL A 78 6.92 6.23 6.78
N LEU A 79 7.09 4.95 6.45
CA LEU A 79 7.92 4.46 5.35
C LEU A 79 7.07 3.57 4.44
N ASP A 80 6.86 4.03 3.21
CA ASP A 80 6.10 3.32 2.19
C ASP A 80 7.04 2.50 1.32
N LEU A 81 6.93 1.17 1.41
CA LEU A 81 7.79 0.26 0.68
C LEU A 81 7.56 0.32 -0.83
N GLN A 82 6.41 0.78 -1.32
CA GLN A 82 6.24 1.01 -2.76
C GLN A 82 7.11 2.18 -3.25
N ILE A 83 7.33 3.20 -2.41
CA ILE A 83 8.26 4.29 -2.69
C ILE A 83 9.71 3.80 -2.57
N VAL A 84 10.03 2.96 -1.59
CA VAL A 84 11.36 2.35 -1.50
C VAL A 84 11.66 1.48 -2.74
N ASP A 85 10.68 0.69 -3.20
CA ASP A 85 10.77 -0.08 -4.45
C ASP A 85 11.12 0.85 -5.60
N LEU A 86 10.31 1.90 -5.81
CA LEU A 86 10.48 2.86 -6.87
C LEU A 86 11.87 3.52 -6.86
N VAL A 87 12.27 4.10 -5.73
CA VAL A 87 13.53 4.84 -5.59
C VAL A 87 14.73 3.90 -5.73
N SER A 88 14.59 2.63 -5.35
CA SER A 88 15.68 1.66 -5.48
C SER A 88 16.03 1.32 -6.94
N ARG A 89 15.10 1.51 -7.90
CA ARG A 89 15.26 1.09 -9.30
C ARG A 89 16.51 1.68 -9.96
N GLN A 90 16.84 2.94 -9.64
CA GLN A 90 18.04 3.61 -10.17
C GLN A 90 19.36 2.94 -9.74
N TRP A 91 19.34 2.12 -8.68
CA TRP A 91 20.51 1.44 -8.12
C TRP A 91 20.60 -0.04 -8.50
N ARG A 92 19.60 -0.56 -9.24
CA ARG A 92 19.54 -1.97 -9.60
C ARG A 92 20.35 -2.22 -10.86
N VAL A 93 21.33 -3.10 -10.76
CA VAL A 93 22.21 -3.45 -11.87
C VAL A 93 21.42 -4.25 -12.92
N GLY A 94 21.49 -3.83 -14.18
CA GLY A 94 20.87 -4.54 -15.31
C GLY A 94 19.37 -4.27 -15.50
N GLU A 95 18.80 -3.31 -14.77
CA GLU A 95 17.41 -2.86 -14.94
C GLU A 95 17.40 -1.44 -15.52
N SER A 96 16.84 -1.27 -16.72
CA SER A 96 16.57 0.05 -17.32
C SER A 96 15.07 0.36 -17.31
N ALA A 97 14.71 1.65 -17.39
CA ALA A 97 13.30 2.07 -17.47
C ALA A 97 12.58 1.42 -18.67
N GLU A 98 13.27 1.34 -19.82
CA GLU A 98 12.78 0.73 -21.05
C GLU A 98 12.54 -0.78 -20.84
N SER A 99 13.51 -1.49 -20.24
CA SER A 99 13.39 -2.93 -19.98
C SER A 99 12.23 -3.27 -19.04
N ARG A 100 11.87 -2.35 -18.13
CA ARG A 100 10.72 -2.50 -17.24
C ARG A 100 9.41 -2.30 -17.97
N MET A 101 9.34 -1.27 -18.80
CA MET A 101 8.14 -0.92 -19.57
C MET A 101 7.75 -2.01 -20.58
N GLU A 102 8.70 -2.82 -21.03
CA GLU A 102 8.43 -3.99 -21.86
C GLU A 102 7.75 -5.14 -21.11
N ARG A 103 7.77 -5.16 -19.76
CA ARG A 103 7.12 -6.22 -18.97
C ARG A 103 5.60 -6.06 -19.05
N PRO A 104 4.82 -7.07 -19.47
CA PRO A 104 3.37 -6.96 -19.59
C PRO A 104 2.61 -6.59 -18.31
N LEU A 105 3.23 -6.83 -17.15
CA LEU A 105 2.68 -6.52 -15.83
C LEU A 105 3.09 -5.14 -15.31
N ASP A 106 4.02 -4.44 -15.94
CA ASP A 106 4.38 -3.07 -15.54
C ASP A 106 3.26 -2.11 -15.94
N PRO A 107 2.78 -1.22 -15.04
CA PRO A 107 1.72 -0.27 -15.36
C PRO A 107 2.01 0.61 -16.59
N LEU A 108 3.28 0.93 -16.86
CA LEU A 108 3.66 1.72 -18.02
C LEU A 108 3.52 0.95 -19.35
N HIS A 109 3.47 -0.38 -19.32
CA HIS A 109 3.41 -1.19 -20.53
C HIS A 109 2.25 -0.80 -21.46
N ARG A 110 1.10 -0.44 -20.89
CA ARG A 110 -0.11 -0.05 -21.66
C ARG A 110 0.01 1.31 -22.33
N VAL A 111 0.85 2.18 -21.78
CA VAL A 111 1.07 3.57 -22.23
C VAL A 111 2.45 3.76 -22.83
N ARG A 112 3.19 2.68 -23.11
CA ARG A 112 4.58 2.70 -23.62
C ARG A 112 4.80 3.40 -24.97
N HIS A 113 3.71 3.72 -25.65
CA HIS A 113 3.70 4.46 -26.91
C HIS A 113 3.56 5.97 -26.71
N LEU A 114 3.31 6.42 -25.48
CA LEU A 114 3.26 7.83 -25.09
C LEU A 114 4.62 8.26 -24.53
N ASP A 115 4.88 9.58 -24.53
CA ASP A 115 5.97 10.13 -23.74
C ASP A 115 5.60 10.02 -22.25
N THR A 116 6.44 9.30 -21.50
CA THR A 116 6.24 9.02 -20.07
C THR A 116 7.44 9.48 -19.25
N PHE A 117 8.23 10.42 -19.78
CA PHE A 117 9.35 10.99 -19.05
C PHE A 117 8.92 11.50 -17.67
N GLY A 118 9.63 11.09 -16.62
CA GLY A 118 9.32 11.45 -15.23
C GLY A 118 8.08 10.77 -14.64
N ILE A 119 7.41 9.86 -15.35
CA ILE A 119 6.28 9.06 -14.87
C ILE A 119 6.72 7.62 -14.64
N HIS A 120 6.36 7.05 -13.50
CA HIS A 120 6.72 5.68 -13.14
C HIS A 120 5.50 4.81 -12.84
N GLY A 121 5.58 3.53 -13.22
CA GLY A 121 4.62 2.50 -12.86
C GLY A 121 4.82 1.98 -11.44
N LEU A 122 3.75 1.92 -10.66
CA LEU A 122 3.70 1.40 -9.30
C LEU A 122 3.18 -0.05 -9.27
N GLY A 123 3.98 -0.97 -8.73
CA GLY A 123 3.60 -2.37 -8.59
C GLY A 123 2.71 -2.61 -7.36
N GLY A 124 1.89 -3.66 -7.38
CA GLY A 124 1.17 -4.11 -6.18
C GLY A 124 2.06 -4.93 -5.24
N LEU A 125 1.68 -5.02 -3.96
CA LEU A 125 2.43 -5.72 -2.90
C LEU A 125 2.81 -7.15 -3.29
N LYS A 126 1.84 -7.92 -3.80
CA LYS A 126 2.07 -9.32 -4.26
C LYS A 126 2.95 -9.39 -5.51
N GLY A 127 2.94 -8.35 -6.35
CA GLY A 127 3.84 -8.22 -7.49
C GLY A 127 5.29 -8.03 -7.06
N ALA A 128 5.52 -7.31 -5.96
CA ALA A 128 6.86 -7.09 -5.39
C ALA A 128 7.54 -8.41 -5.00
N LEU A 129 6.78 -9.41 -4.54
CA LEU A 129 7.32 -10.74 -4.25
C LEU A 129 7.99 -11.36 -5.48
N GLN A 130 7.30 -11.30 -6.62
CA GLN A 130 7.83 -11.84 -7.87
C GLN A 130 9.00 -10.99 -8.37
N GLU A 131 8.87 -9.67 -8.35
CA GLU A 131 9.92 -8.73 -8.80
C GLU A 131 11.22 -8.90 -8.00
N HIS A 132 11.10 -9.28 -6.73
CA HIS A 132 12.24 -9.46 -5.85
C HIS A 132 12.64 -10.92 -5.64
N GLY A 133 12.08 -11.86 -6.38
CA GLY A 133 12.46 -13.27 -6.30
C GLY A 133 12.18 -13.89 -4.93
N ILE A 134 11.15 -13.42 -4.25
CA ILE A 134 10.72 -13.92 -2.95
C ILE A 134 9.74 -15.08 -3.20
N TYR A 135 10.31 -16.27 -3.41
CA TYR A 135 9.55 -17.49 -3.72
C TYR A 135 9.23 -18.30 -2.46
N GLY A 136 8.29 -19.25 -2.56
CA GLY A 136 7.91 -20.14 -1.45
C GLY A 136 6.91 -19.54 -0.44
N ILE A 137 6.63 -18.24 -0.54
CA ILE A 137 5.65 -17.53 0.30
C ILE A 137 4.23 -18.09 0.15
N GLY A 138 3.81 -18.46 -1.06
CA GLY A 138 2.46 -18.98 -1.29
C GLY A 138 2.12 -20.24 -0.47
N ALA A 139 3.12 -21.06 -0.11
CA ALA A 139 2.96 -22.23 0.75
C ALA A 139 2.88 -21.87 2.25
N LEU A 140 3.66 -20.87 2.72
CA LEU A 140 3.58 -20.37 4.09
C LEU A 140 2.33 -19.50 4.34
N GLY A 141 1.92 -18.67 3.39
CA GLY A 141 0.63 -17.97 3.44
C GLY A 141 -0.54 -18.97 3.40
N CYS A 142 -0.38 -20.10 2.70
CA CYS A 142 -1.29 -21.24 2.84
C CYS A 142 -1.25 -21.83 4.25
N LEU A 143 -0.09 -21.94 4.89
CA LEU A 143 0.03 -22.41 6.28
C LEU A 143 -0.64 -21.45 7.28
N VAL A 144 -0.54 -20.13 7.09
CA VAL A 144 -1.30 -19.14 7.88
C VAL A 144 -2.80 -19.34 7.69
N ARG A 145 -3.27 -19.46 6.43
CA ARG A 145 -4.66 -19.83 6.11
C ARG A 145 -5.08 -21.15 6.77
N HIS A 146 -4.21 -22.15 6.79
CA HIS A 146 -4.45 -23.47 7.37
C HIS A 146 -4.46 -23.45 8.90
N THR A 147 -3.54 -22.77 9.57
CA THR A 147 -3.51 -22.65 11.04
C THR A 147 -4.78 -21.99 11.54
N VAL A 148 -5.22 -20.95 10.84
CA VAL A 148 -6.49 -20.28 11.10
C VAL A 148 -7.68 -21.24 10.80
N SER A 149 -7.64 -21.99 9.69
CA SER A 149 -8.67 -23.00 9.35
C SER A 149 -8.70 -24.23 10.26
N HIS A 150 -7.58 -24.66 10.86
CA HIS A 150 -7.52 -25.81 11.75
C HIS A 150 -8.19 -25.55 13.10
N MET A 151 -8.51 -24.29 13.42
CA MET A 151 -9.36 -23.93 14.55
C MET A 151 -10.86 -24.15 14.27
N VAL A 152 -11.27 -24.41 13.01
CA VAL A 152 -12.66 -24.68 12.62
C VAL A 152 -12.74 -25.80 11.58
N ASN A 153 -13.09 -27.01 12.06
CA ASN A 153 -13.55 -28.20 11.34
C ASN A 153 -12.78 -28.61 10.04
N PRO A 154 -11.94 -29.68 10.07
CA PRO A 154 -10.95 -29.98 9.03
C PRO A 154 -11.47 -30.53 7.68
N GLU A 155 -12.78 -30.64 7.45
CA GLU A 155 -13.32 -31.39 6.29
C GLU A 155 -13.63 -30.57 5.02
N LYS A 156 -13.36 -29.25 4.95
CA LYS A 156 -13.84 -28.41 3.83
C LYS A 156 -12.86 -27.48 3.11
N THR A 157 -11.55 -27.70 3.18
CA THR A 157 -10.60 -26.80 2.49
C THR A 157 -9.72 -27.53 1.48
N GLN A 158 -10.32 -27.92 0.35
CA GLN A 158 -9.59 -28.29 -0.86
C GLN A 158 -9.56 -27.11 -1.84
N GLY A 159 -8.36 -26.54 -1.99
CA GLY A 159 -7.82 -26.03 -3.24
C GLY A 159 -8.70 -25.13 -4.12
N LYS A 160 -8.82 -23.85 -3.76
CA LYS A 160 -8.98 -22.78 -4.74
C LYS A 160 -8.31 -21.52 -4.20
N LYS A 161 -7.51 -20.84 -5.03
CA LYS A 161 -6.99 -19.49 -4.70
C LYS A 161 -8.21 -18.63 -4.35
N SER A 162 -8.34 -18.26 -3.08
CA SER A 162 -9.45 -17.44 -2.61
C SER A 162 -9.25 -16.02 -3.16
N ASN A 163 -9.92 -15.70 -4.27
CA ASN A 163 -10.20 -14.29 -4.57
C ASN A 163 -11.16 -13.84 -3.48
N VAL A 164 -10.67 -13.01 -2.58
CA VAL A 164 -11.51 -12.36 -1.58
C VAL A 164 -12.42 -11.39 -2.32
N ASP A 165 -13.72 -11.50 -2.10
CA ASP A 165 -14.68 -10.53 -2.63
C ASP A 165 -14.59 -9.26 -1.78
N HIS A 166 -13.95 -8.23 -2.33
CA HIS A 166 -13.69 -6.97 -1.63
C HIS A 166 -14.98 -6.20 -1.25
N THR A 167 -16.16 -6.65 -1.68
CA THR A 167 -17.44 -6.04 -1.27
C THR A 167 -17.95 -6.52 0.09
N GLN A 168 -17.38 -7.57 0.66
CA GLN A 168 -17.90 -8.21 1.89
C GLN A 168 -17.11 -7.85 3.15
N TRP A 169 -16.19 -6.87 3.08
CA TRP A 169 -15.40 -6.46 4.25
C TRP A 169 -16.26 -5.97 5.41
N LEU A 170 -17.48 -5.49 5.16
CA LEU A 170 -18.41 -5.04 6.20
C LEU A 170 -19.25 -6.17 6.83
N THR A 171 -19.19 -7.40 6.31
CA THR A 171 -19.96 -8.54 6.81
C THR A 171 -19.44 -9.01 8.16
N ARG A 172 -20.35 -9.38 9.08
CA ARG A 172 -20.01 -9.95 10.39
C ARG A 172 -20.85 -11.21 10.71
N PRO A 173 -20.29 -12.24 11.38
CA PRO A 173 -18.87 -12.37 11.74
C PRO A 173 -17.98 -12.41 10.49
N LEU A 174 -16.80 -11.80 10.57
CA LEU A 174 -15.92 -11.68 9.41
C LEU A 174 -15.44 -13.08 9.01
N PRO A 175 -15.66 -13.53 7.75
CA PRO A 175 -15.31 -14.89 7.37
C PRO A 175 -13.80 -15.13 7.47
N LEU A 176 -13.42 -16.34 7.84
CA LEU A 176 -12.05 -16.72 8.15
C LEU A 176 -11.04 -16.46 7.03
N GLN A 177 -11.48 -16.55 5.78
CA GLN A 177 -10.65 -16.24 4.63
C GLN A 177 -10.23 -14.76 4.56
N TYR A 178 -11.04 -13.84 5.08
CA TYR A 178 -10.76 -12.41 5.12
C TYR A 178 -9.74 -12.08 6.21
N THR A 179 -9.86 -12.70 7.40
CA THR A 179 -8.84 -12.54 8.45
C THR A 179 -7.49 -13.13 8.02
N ALA A 180 -7.50 -14.28 7.35
CA ALA A 180 -6.29 -14.87 6.81
C ALA A 180 -5.68 -14.04 5.67
N TYR A 181 -6.50 -13.41 4.83
CA TYR A 181 -6.03 -12.48 3.79
C TYR A 181 -5.34 -11.27 4.41
N ALA A 182 -6.00 -10.59 5.35
CA ALA A 182 -5.47 -9.39 6.00
C ALA A 182 -4.17 -9.68 6.77
N ALA A 183 -4.09 -10.86 7.41
CA ALA A 183 -2.86 -11.30 8.05
C ALA A 183 -1.74 -11.65 7.04
N GLU A 184 -2.08 -12.25 5.90
CA GLU A 184 -1.12 -12.56 4.83
C GLU A 184 -0.48 -11.29 4.27
N ASP A 185 -1.23 -10.21 4.08
CA ASP A 185 -0.71 -8.96 3.53
C ASP A 185 0.30 -8.29 4.49
N ILE A 186 0.06 -8.30 5.81
CA ILE A 186 1.05 -7.87 6.82
C ILE A 186 2.29 -8.76 6.82
N TRP A 187 2.12 -10.07 6.69
CA TRP A 187 3.26 -10.98 6.65
C TRP A 187 4.10 -10.75 5.38
N ILE A 188 3.46 -10.60 4.22
CA ILE A 188 4.13 -10.27 2.95
C ILE A 188 4.90 -8.95 3.09
N LEU A 189 4.28 -7.93 3.68
CA LEU A 189 4.92 -6.64 3.94
C LEU A 189 6.23 -6.80 4.73
N SER A 190 6.25 -7.64 5.78
CA SER A 190 7.47 -7.93 6.55
C SER A 190 8.56 -8.59 5.69
N LYS A 191 8.20 -9.49 4.78
CA LYS A 191 9.16 -10.17 3.88
C LYS A 191 9.73 -9.26 2.82
N VAL A 192 8.93 -8.35 2.29
CA VAL A 192 9.42 -7.29 1.40
C VAL A 192 10.40 -6.38 2.16
N PHE A 193 10.05 -5.99 3.39
CA PHE A 193 10.93 -5.17 4.23
C PHE A 193 12.29 -5.85 4.47
N GLU A 194 12.30 -7.12 4.87
CA GLU A 194 13.52 -7.92 5.09
C GLU A 194 14.42 -7.94 3.83
N VAL A 195 13.83 -8.17 2.66
CA VAL A 195 14.57 -8.22 1.40
C VAL A 195 15.11 -6.84 1.02
N PHE A 196 14.34 -5.77 1.25
CA PHE A 196 14.79 -4.41 0.98
C PHE A 196 15.95 -4.01 1.90
N HIS A 197 15.91 -4.46 3.15
CA HIS A 197 17.00 -4.29 4.09
C HIS A 197 18.25 -5.02 3.60
N ALA A 198 18.13 -6.31 3.26
CA ALA A 198 19.25 -7.13 2.81
C ALA A 198 19.90 -6.61 1.52
N ARG A 199 19.12 -5.96 0.64
CA ARG A 199 19.62 -5.34 -0.60
C ARG A 199 20.12 -3.90 -0.41
N ALA A 200 20.08 -3.40 0.82
CA ALA A 200 20.40 -2.02 1.17
C ALA A 200 19.63 -1.03 0.28
N TYR A 201 18.30 -1.16 0.17
CA TYR A 201 17.46 -0.21 -0.57
C TYR A 201 17.11 1.04 0.24
N PHE A 202 17.27 1.00 1.57
CA PHE A 202 17.07 2.12 2.47
C PHE A 202 18.26 3.12 2.47
N ARG A 203 18.72 3.53 1.28
CA ARG A 203 19.93 4.37 1.12
C ARG A 203 19.67 5.86 1.24
N SER A 204 18.48 6.30 0.83
CA SER A 204 18.16 7.72 0.76
C SER A 204 17.62 8.19 2.12
N LEU A 205 18.21 9.29 2.62
CA LEU A 205 17.75 9.97 3.83
C LEU A 205 16.37 10.62 3.64
N GLU A 206 15.92 10.75 2.39
CA GLU A 206 14.64 11.36 2.04
C GLU A 206 13.50 10.35 1.98
N LEU A 207 13.73 9.04 2.12
CA LEU A 207 12.69 8.02 1.89
C LEU A 207 11.44 8.21 2.75
N GLU A 208 11.62 8.57 4.02
CA GLU A 208 10.49 8.84 4.91
C GLU A 208 9.75 10.13 4.52
N ILE A 209 10.47 11.16 4.09
CA ILE A 209 9.89 12.42 3.60
C ILE A 209 9.10 12.17 2.31
N GLN A 210 9.66 11.39 1.38
CA GLN A 210 9.03 10.97 0.13
C GLN A 210 7.79 10.12 0.39
N SER A 211 7.88 9.16 1.32
CA SER A 211 6.76 8.33 1.78
C SER A 211 5.66 9.18 2.39
N GLN A 212 6.01 10.16 3.23
CA GLN A 212 5.04 11.06 3.84
C GLN A 212 4.30 11.91 2.81
N ARG A 213 4.99 12.44 1.80
CA ARG A 213 4.37 13.18 0.68
C ARG A 213 3.41 12.28 -0.10
N TYR A 214 3.88 11.07 -0.43
CA TYR A 214 3.10 10.10 -1.19
C TYR A 214 1.81 9.72 -0.44
N VAL A 215 1.93 9.27 0.81
CA VAL A 215 0.80 8.85 1.66
C VAL A 215 -0.20 9.99 1.87
N ASN A 216 0.25 11.24 1.96
CA ASN A 216 -0.61 12.41 2.16
C ASN A 216 -1.15 13.02 0.86
N MET A 217 -0.84 12.48 -0.32
CA MET A 217 -1.11 13.16 -1.59
C MET A 217 -2.60 13.38 -1.88
N HIS A 218 -3.48 12.63 -1.20
CA HIS A 218 -4.94 12.71 -1.33
C HIS A 218 -5.63 13.35 -0.12
N ARG A 219 -4.87 13.80 0.89
CA ARG A 219 -5.38 14.25 2.18
C ARG A 219 -6.49 15.30 2.10
N GLY A 220 -6.41 16.24 1.16
CA GLY A 220 -7.38 17.34 1.03
C GLY A 220 -8.63 17.02 0.21
N VAL A 221 -8.53 16.06 -0.72
CA VAL A 221 -9.62 15.69 -1.62
C VAL A 221 -9.47 14.18 -1.86
N PRO A 222 -10.27 13.32 -1.22
CA PRO A 222 -10.27 11.89 -1.55
C PRO A 222 -10.61 11.65 -3.03
N PRO A 223 -10.09 10.58 -3.68
CA PRO A 223 -10.57 10.19 -5.00
C PRO A 223 -12.07 9.83 -4.97
N GLN A 224 -12.77 10.09 -6.07
CA GLN A 224 -14.12 9.56 -6.26
C GLN A 224 -14.05 8.09 -6.64
N SER A 225 -15.07 7.31 -6.29
CA SER A 225 -15.16 5.93 -6.75
C SER A 225 -15.19 5.89 -8.29
N GLY A 226 -14.30 5.11 -8.90
CA GLY A 226 -14.12 5.06 -10.35
C GLY A 226 -13.26 6.17 -10.95
N ASP A 227 -12.62 7.04 -10.16
CA ASP A 227 -11.66 8.02 -10.65
C ASP A 227 -10.40 7.33 -11.18
N ILE A 228 -10.35 7.14 -12.50
CA ILE A 228 -9.27 6.43 -13.19
C ILE A 228 -7.92 7.15 -13.11
N TYR A 229 -7.92 8.47 -12.87
CA TYR A 229 -6.69 9.25 -12.83
C TYR A 229 -6.02 9.12 -11.46
N ARG A 230 -6.81 9.32 -10.41
CA ARG A 230 -6.33 9.32 -9.02
C ARG A 230 -6.17 7.92 -8.44
N SER A 231 -6.86 6.93 -9.01
CA SER A 231 -6.70 5.50 -8.70
C SER A 231 -5.69 4.79 -9.61
N SER A 232 -4.98 5.53 -10.48
CA SER A 232 -3.99 4.92 -11.37
C SER A 232 -2.71 4.51 -10.62
N ASN A 233 -2.05 3.50 -11.16
CA ASN A 233 -0.72 3.05 -10.74
C ASN A 233 0.41 3.83 -11.43
N LEU A 234 0.13 5.05 -11.90
CA LEU A 234 1.10 5.92 -12.53
C LEU A 234 1.45 7.06 -11.57
N LEU A 235 2.75 7.25 -11.33
CA LEU A 235 3.26 8.24 -10.41
C LEU A 235 4.22 9.20 -11.12
N PRO A 236 3.83 10.47 -11.31
CA PRO A 236 4.78 11.53 -11.60
C PRO A 236 5.79 11.68 -10.46
N MET A 237 7.09 11.64 -10.75
CA MET A 237 8.15 11.71 -9.74
C MET A 237 8.13 12.98 -8.90
N GLU A 238 7.65 14.08 -9.49
CA GLU A 238 7.49 15.37 -8.81
C GLU A 238 6.61 15.29 -7.55
N ILE A 239 5.72 14.29 -7.46
CA ILE A 239 4.87 14.08 -6.28
C ILE A 239 5.69 13.73 -5.04
N ILE A 240 6.77 12.98 -5.20
CA ILE A 240 7.63 12.56 -4.08
C ILE A 240 8.89 13.42 -3.96
N GLU A 241 9.33 14.04 -5.05
CA GLU A 241 10.41 15.01 -5.03
C GLU A 241 10.01 16.30 -4.28
N ALA A 242 11.01 17.04 -3.79
CA ALA A 242 10.72 18.31 -3.15
C ALA A 242 10.13 19.27 -4.20
N PRO A 243 9.09 20.05 -3.87
CA PRO A 243 8.59 21.07 -4.78
C PRO A 243 9.74 22.05 -5.05
N VAL A 244 10.33 21.94 -6.24
CA VAL A 244 11.25 22.96 -6.73
C VAL A 244 10.41 24.24 -6.82
N ALA A 245 10.97 25.39 -6.46
CA ALA A 245 10.30 26.68 -6.67
C ALA A 245 10.06 26.85 -8.19
N ARG A 246 8.93 26.35 -8.68
CA ARG A 246 8.60 26.33 -10.11
C ARG A 246 7.75 27.55 -10.40
N ASN A 247 8.33 28.47 -11.17
CA ASN A 247 7.60 29.60 -11.74
C ASN A 247 6.55 29.16 -12.78
N SER A 248 6.49 27.87 -13.15
CA SER A 248 5.47 27.29 -14.03
C SER A 248 4.95 25.94 -13.51
N SER A 249 3.79 26.00 -12.86
CA SER A 249 2.98 24.83 -12.50
C SER A 249 1.64 24.91 -13.22
N ARG A 250 1.09 23.76 -13.63
CA ARG A 250 -0.23 23.64 -14.27
C ARG A 250 -1.11 22.67 -13.50
N VAL A 251 -2.42 22.88 -13.60
CA VAL A 251 -3.41 21.94 -13.08
C VAL A 251 -3.65 20.88 -14.17
N CYS A 252 -3.47 19.60 -13.82
CA CYS A 252 -3.80 18.51 -14.72
C CYS A 252 -5.32 18.40 -14.89
N GLU A 253 -5.82 18.40 -16.13
CA GLU A 253 -7.26 18.31 -16.41
C GLU A 253 -7.88 16.96 -16.00
N GLY A 254 -7.08 15.91 -15.88
CA GLY A 254 -7.54 14.59 -15.45
C GLY A 254 -7.50 14.43 -13.92
N CYS A 255 -6.30 14.47 -13.34
CA CYS A 255 -6.13 14.20 -11.90
C CYS A 255 -6.31 15.43 -10.99
N HIS A 256 -6.49 16.63 -11.56
CA HIS A 256 -6.64 17.92 -10.88
C HIS A 256 -5.49 18.29 -9.92
N ARG A 257 -4.34 17.61 -10.03
CA ARG A 257 -3.13 17.95 -9.27
C ARG A 257 -2.41 19.13 -9.91
N VAL A 258 -1.80 19.96 -9.08
CA VAL A 258 -0.84 20.98 -9.51
C VAL A 258 0.50 20.28 -9.70
N LEU A 259 0.95 20.19 -10.95
CA LEU A 259 2.20 19.55 -11.36
C LEU A 259 3.01 20.56 -12.18
N GLY A 260 4.33 20.44 -12.20
CA GLY A 260 5.15 21.29 -13.06
C GLY A 260 5.11 20.87 -14.53
N ASP A 261 5.58 21.76 -15.41
CA ASP A 261 5.49 21.58 -16.87
C ASP A 261 6.12 20.27 -17.38
N ALA A 262 7.13 19.72 -16.70
CA ALA A 262 7.77 18.46 -17.08
C ALA A 262 6.85 17.22 -16.97
N CYS A 263 5.68 17.36 -16.34
CA CYS A 263 4.68 16.28 -16.23
C CYS A 263 3.63 16.29 -17.36
N PHE A 264 3.75 17.18 -18.36
CA PHE A 264 2.82 17.38 -19.49
C PHE A 264 3.54 17.27 -20.82
#